data_AF-A0A6I2UVS3-F1
#
_entry.id   AF-A0A6I2UVS3-F1
#
_cell.length_a   1.000
_cell.length_b   1.000
_cell.length_c   1.000
_cell.angle_alpha   90.00
_cell.angle_beta   90.00
_cell.angle_gamma   90.00
#
_symmetry.space_group_name_H-M   'P 1'
#
loop_
_entity.id
_entity.type
_entity.pdbx_description
1 polymer ?
#
loop_
_entity_poly.entity_id
_entity_poly.type
_entity_poly.pdbx_seq_one_letter_code
_entity_poly.pdbx_strand_id
1 'polypeptide(L)' 'MTYEMKMREAHDDGRAEGRAEGRAEGLLVAIRNLMAAQYLTALEAMDILALPEDTKKTLLPQI' A
#
# COMPACT_ATOMS: atom_id res chain seq x y z
N MET A 1 12.95 12.04 -31.97
CA MET A 1 12.33 11.51 -30.73
C MET A 1 13.09 10.26 -30.32
N THR A 2 14.13 10.43 -29.51
CA THR A 2 15.17 9.42 -29.26
C THR A 2 14.73 8.37 -28.24
N TYR A 3 15.15 7.13 -28.48
CA TYR A 3 14.94 5.94 -27.66
C TYR A 3 15.28 6.12 -26.17
N GLU A 4 16.18 7.05 -25.85
CA GLU A 4 16.63 7.35 -24.49
C GLU A 4 15.57 7.99 -23.59
N MET A 5 14.62 8.75 -24.14
CA MET A 5 13.53 9.33 -23.31
C MET A 5 12.54 8.25 -22.85
N LYS A 6 12.19 7.31 -23.73
CA LYS A 6 11.28 6.19 -23.41
C LYS A 6 11.80 5.28 -22.30
N MET A 7 13.11 5.04 -22.26
CA MET A 7 13.72 4.18 -21.23
C MET A 7 13.78 4.87 -19.86
N ARG A 8 13.85 6.20 -19.84
CA ARG A 8 13.88 6.99 -18.61
C ARG A 8 12.50 7.08 -17.97
N GLU A 9 11.47 7.30 -18.77
CA GLU A 9 10.06 7.25 -18.34
C GLU A 9 9.71 5.86 -17.79
N ALA A 10 10.02 4.78 -18.52
CA ALA A 10 9.74 3.41 -18.07
C ALA A 10 10.44 3.03 -16.75
N HIS A 11 11.63 3.56 -16.50
CA HIS A 11 12.38 3.28 -15.28
C HIS A 11 11.93 4.15 -14.08
N ASP A 12 11.39 5.34 -14.32
CA ASP A 12 10.80 6.18 -13.28
C ASP A 12 9.40 5.67 -12.89
N ASP A 13 8.62 5.20 -13.86
CA ASP A 13 7.30 4.58 -13.63
C ASP A 13 7.43 3.27 -12.84
N GLY A 14 8.34 2.37 -13.23
CA GLY A 14 8.56 1.11 -12.49
C GLY A 14 9.04 1.31 -11.04
N ARG A 15 9.74 2.40 -10.75
CA ARG A 15 10.14 2.78 -9.37
C ARG A 15 9.01 3.42 -8.56
N ALA A 16 8.04 4.04 -9.22
CA ALA A 16 6.85 4.57 -8.56
C ALA A 16 5.88 3.43 -8.21
N GLU A 17 5.66 2.51 -9.16
CA GLU A 17 4.80 1.33 -8.99
C GLU A 17 5.33 0.41 -7.89
N GLY A 18 6.60 0.01 -7.93
CA GLY A 18 7.18 -0.87 -6.89
C GLY A 18 7.17 -0.25 -5.47
N ARG A 19 7.20 1.08 -5.35
CA ARG A 19 7.04 1.76 -4.04
C ARG A 19 5.59 1.82 -3.58
N ALA A 20 4.64 1.91 -4.50
CA ALA A 20 3.22 1.90 -4.18
C ALA A 20 2.77 0.50 -3.76
N GLU A 21 3.17 -0.53 -4.50
CA GLU A 21 2.89 -1.94 -4.21
C GLU A 21 3.50 -2.35 -2.87
N GLY A 22 4.79 -2.09 -2.65
CA GLY A 22 5.46 -2.43 -1.40
C GLY A 22 4.87 -1.73 -0.17
N ARG A 23 4.33 -0.50 -0.32
CA ARG A 23 3.60 0.16 0.76
C ARG A 23 2.24 -0.49 1.03
N ALA A 24 1.49 -0.82 -0.01
CA ALA A 24 0.17 -1.46 0.15
C ALA A 24 0.30 -2.84 0.82
N GLU A 25 1.25 -3.66 0.36
CA GLU A 25 1.54 -4.96 0.95
C GLU A 25 2.02 -4.82 2.40
N GLY A 26 2.94 -3.90 2.68
CA GLY A 26 3.43 -3.64 4.04
C GLY A 26 2.31 -3.23 5.00
N LEU A 27 1.38 -2.38 4.55
CA LEU A 27 0.21 -1.98 5.33
C LEU A 27 -0.76 -3.15 5.55
N LEU A 28 -1.01 -3.98 4.55
CA LEU A 28 -1.87 -5.16 4.69
C LEU A 28 -1.31 -6.15 5.72
N VAL A 29 0.00 -6.41 5.68
CA VAL A 29 0.66 -7.28 6.66
C VAL A 29 0.58 -6.66 8.06
N ALA A 30 0.81 -5.36 8.21
CA ALA A 30 0.69 -4.68 9.49
C ALA A 30 -0.74 -4.77 10.07
N ILE A 31 -1.76 -4.55 9.23
CA ILE A 31 -3.17 -4.66 9.63
C ILE A 31 -3.50 -6.09 10.06
N ARG A 32 -3.15 -7.09 9.26
CA ARG A 32 -3.38 -8.51 9.59
C ARG A 32 -2.69 -8.91 10.90
N ASN A 33 -1.47 -8.42 11.14
CA ASN A 33 -0.74 -8.68 12.38
C ASN A 33 -1.41 -8.03 13.59
N LEU A 34 -1.91 -6.79 13.47
CA LEU A 34 -2.66 -6.13 14.55
C LEU A 34 -3.98 -6.86 14.85
N MET A 35 -4.69 -7.30 13.82
CA MET A 35 -5.91 -8.11 13.98
C MET A 35 -5.61 -9.43 14.71
N ALA A 36 -4.54 -10.14 14.32
CA ALA A 36 -4.18 -11.41 14.92
C ALA A 36 -3.62 -11.28 16.35
N ALA A 37 -2.83 -10.23 16.62
CA ALA A 37 -2.16 -10.05 17.91
C ALA A 37 -3.08 -9.48 19.00
N GLN A 38 -4.04 -8.64 18.62
CA GLN A 38 -4.89 -7.89 19.58
C GLN A 38 -6.39 -8.18 19.41
N TYR A 39 -6.78 -9.13 18.56
CA TYR A 39 -8.18 -9.44 18.23
C TYR A 39 -8.97 -8.22 17.75
N LEU A 40 -8.28 -7.28 17.10
CA LEU A 40 -8.87 -6.06 16.58
C LEU A 40 -9.58 -6.33 15.26
N THR A 41 -10.59 -5.52 14.96
CA THR A 41 -11.19 -5.47 13.63
C THR A 41 -10.24 -4.80 12.63
N ALA A 42 -10.46 -5.04 11.33
CA ALA A 42 -9.66 -4.42 10.27
C ALA A 42 -9.69 -2.88 10.35
N LEU A 43 -10.86 -2.30 10.65
CA LEU A 43 -11.03 -0.83 10.78
C LEU A 43 -10.26 -0.28 11.99
N GLU A 44 -10.32 -0.93 13.14
CA GLU A 44 -9.59 -0.51 14.34
C GLU A 44 -8.07 -0.59 14.12
N ALA A 45 -7.59 -1.65 13.47
CA ALA A 45 -6.18 -1.78 13.11
C ALA A 45 -5.75 -0.66 12.13
N MET A 46 -6.60 -0.29 11.17
CA MET A 46 -6.34 0.85 10.28
C MET A 46 -6.34 2.19 11.01
N ASP A 47 -7.20 2.36 12.01
CA ASP A 47 -7.25 3.57 12.85
C ASP A 47 -5.99 3.72 13.70
N ILE A 48 -5.48 2.62 14.26
CA ILE A 48 -4.19 2.61 14.99
C ILE A 48 -3.03 3.01 14.07
N LEU A 49 -3.05 2.57 12.82
CA LEU A 49 -2.06 2.95 11.80
C LEU A 49 -2.29 4.37 11.25
N ALA A 50 -3.28 5.11 11.77
CA ALA A 50 -3.66 6.45 11.34
C ALA A 50 -3.84 6.56 9.82
N LEU A 51 -4.42 5.53 9.21
CA LEU A 51 -4.59 5.49 7.76
C LEU A 51 -5.64 6.50 7.30
N PRO A 52 -5.40 7.22 6.18
CA PRO A 52 -6.42 8.06 5.57
C PRO A 52 -7.61 7.23 5.09
N GLU A 53 -8.82 7.81 5.11
CA GLU A 53 -10.05 7.14 4.65
C GLU A 53 -9.96 6.62 3.21
N ASP A 54 -9.25 7.34 2.33
CA ASP A 54 -9.03 6.91 0.95
C ASP A 54 -8.22 5.62 0.90
N THR A 55 -7.17 5.51 1.73
CA THR A 55 -6.37 4.30 1.85
C THR A 55 -7.15 3.16 2.49
N LYS A 56 -7.98 3.45 3.51
CA LYS A 56 -8.86 2.44 4.11
C LYS A 56 -9.80 1.84 3.07
N LYS A 57 -10.45 2.66 2.25
CA LYS A 57 -11.35 2.18 1.17
C LYS A 57 -10.64 1.29 0.17
N THR A 58 -9.37 1.57 -0.14
CA THR A 58 -8.57 0.75 -1.05
C THR A 58 -8.14 -0.57 -0.42
N LEU A 59 -7.84 -0.60 0.88
CA LEU A 59 -7.28 -1.77 1.58
C LEU A 59 -8.34 -2.67 2.24
N LEU A 60 -9.50 -2.13 2.65
CA LEU A 60 -10.59 -2.88 3.26
C LEU A 60 -11.05 -4.10 2.43
N PRO A 61 -11.23 -4.01 1.10
CA PRO A 61 -11.61 -5.18 0.29
C PRO A 61 -10.48 -6.21 0.10
N GLN A 62 -9.25 -5.91 0.53
CA GLN A 62 -8.08 -6.79 0.38
C GLN A 62 -7.73 -7.56 1.68
N ILE A 63 -8.47 -7.34 2.76
CA ILE A 63 -8.25 -7.94 4.08
C ILE A 63 -9.22 -9.09 4.28
#